data_AF-A0AAN7VHE9-F1
#
_entry.id   AF-A0AAN7VHE9-F1
#
_cell.length_a   1.000
_cell.length_b   1.000
_cell.length_c   1.000
_cell.angle_alpha   90.00
_cell.angle_beta   90.00
_cell.angle_gamma   90.00
#
_symmetry.space_group_name_H-M   'P 1'
#
loop_
_entity.id
_entity.type
_entity.pdbx_description
1 polymer ?
#
loop_
_entity_poly.entity_id
_entity_poly.type
_entity_poly.pdbx_seq_one_letter_code
_entity_poly.pdbx_strand_id
1 'polypeptide(L)'
;MPRKYKRQLVAARRLDYNPQNLELALQAVVEGNYSFSQAATMERILLFVSSLLTVCLTQEIAFPGIDENEKPGEEPHRLSDRRIPLMIPGACPPNQLLYPGDQKHDWICDCGPGYLFYPPKDGCFKAYMQGPCNSQEYLVLPRNEVLPACIRNPCKRDGVVRYNGKCYELGKTGEPCKPANEGGGVFGVNATTFDLQCLEGGDSLSLINFPPNCPKGSRRSASRCRPEY
;
A
#
# COMPACT_ATOMS: atom_id res chain seq x y z
N MET A 1 17.67 13.37 -13.01
CA MET A 1 16.70 12.74 -13.94
C MET A 1 16.32 11.37 -13.39
N PRO A 2 15.14 11.17 -12.81
CA PRO A 2 14.77 9.86 -12.27
C PRO A 2 13.98 9.03 -13.28
N ARG A 3 14.35 7.75 -13.35
CA ARG A 3 13.80 6.72 -14.24
C ARG A 3 12.39 6.31 -13.79
N LYS A 4 11.46 6.35 -14.74
CA LYS A 4 10.08 5.87 -14.60
C LYS A 4 10.07 4.35 -14.41
N TYR A 5 9.59 3.85 -13.27
CA TYR A 5 9.16 2.46 -13.13
C TYR A 5 7.64 2.41 -13.22
N LYS A 6 7.15 1.91 -14.37
CA LYS A 6 5.76 1.60 -14.66
C LYS A 6 5.53 0.17 -14.16
N ARG A 7 4.79 -0.03 -13.06
CA ARG A 7 4.23 -1.35 -12.72
C ARG A 7 2.82 -1.44 -13.28
N GLN A 8 2.67 -2.14 -14.40
CA GLN A 8 1.36 -2.56 -14.91
C GLN A 8 0.92 -3.78 -14.09
N LEU A 9 -0.23 -3.68 -13.42
CA LEU A 9 -0.95 -4.84 -12.89
C LEU A 9 -1.47 -5.65 -14.08
N VAL A 10 -1.06 -6.91 -14.17
CA VAL A 10 -1.68 -7.90 -15.04
C VAL A 10 -2.93 -8.41 -14.33
N ALA A 11 -4.09 -8.14 -14.91
CA ALA A 11 -5.34 -8.78 -14.54
C ALA A 11 -5.29 -10.25 -14.98
N ALA A 12 -5.13 -11.17 -14.03
CA ALA A 12 -5.28 -12.59 -14.27
C ALA A 12 -6.77 -12.91 -14.47
N ARG A 13 -7.22 -12.95 -15.73
CA ARG A 13 -8.47 -13.66 -16.09
C ARG A 13 -8.16 -15.16 -16.04
N ARG A 14 -8.92 -15.90 -15.23
CA ARG A 14 -9.06 -17.35 -15.38
C ARG A 14 -9.56 -17.62 -16.80
N LEU A 15 -8.75 -18.26 -17.63
CA LEU A 15 -9.23 -18.96 -18.81
C LEU A 15 -9.48 -20.40 -18.36
N ASP A 16 -10.75 -20.80 -18.37
CA ASP A 16 -11.14 -22.18 -18.13
C ASP A 16 -10.55 -23.06 -19.24
N TYR A 17 -9.58 -23.90 -18.86
CA TYR A 17 -8.93 -24.85 -19.75
C TYR A 17 -9.83 -26.07 -19.94
N ASN A 18 -10.40 -26.22 -21.15
CA ASN A 18 -11.21 -27.38 -21.53
C ASN A 18 -10.35 -28.39 -22.33
N PRO A 19 -10.05 -29.58 -21.78
CA PRO A 19 -9.16 -30.57 -22.41
C PRO A 19 -9.76 -31.29 -23.64
N GLN A 20 -11.01 -31.04 -24.03
CA GLN A 20 -11.62 -31.72 -25.19
C GLN A 20 -11.37 -31.03 -26.55
N ASN A 21 -10.84 -29.80 -26.57
CA ASN A 21 -10.57 -29.08 -27.82
C ASN A 21 -9.20 -29.39 -28.46
N LEU A 22 -8.37 -30.23 -27.82
CA LEU A 22 -7.03 -30.55 -28.31
C LEU A 22 -7.03 -31.71 -29.33
N GLU A 23 -7.99 -32.65 -29.24
CA GLU A 23 -8.10 -33.76 -30.21
C GLU A 23 -8.54 -33.29 -31.61
N LEU A 24 -9.38 -32.26 -31.69
CA LEU A 24 -9.88 -31.74 -32.98
C LEU A 24 -8.86 -30.88 -33.74
N ALA A 25 -7.87 -30.29 -33.06
CA ALA A 25 -6.80 -29.54 -33.71
C ALA A 25 -5.70 -30.44 -34.30
N LEU A 26 -5.54 -31.66 -33.78
CA LEU A 26 -4.51 -32.60 -34.21
C LEU A 26 -4.91 -33.42 -35.45
N GLN A 27 -6.20 -33.52 -35.79
CA GLN A 27 -6.65 -34.21 -37.00
C GLN A 27 -6.58 -33.34 -38.27
N ALA A 28 -6.52 -32.01 -38.15
CA ALA A 28 -6.42 -31.13 -39.32
C ALA A 28 -5.01 -31.04 -39.94
N VAL A 29 -3.99 -31.59 -39.27
CA VAL A 29 -2.59 -31.54 -39.74
C VAL A 29 -2.19 -32.80 -40.51
N VAL A 30 -2.99 -33.88 -40.46
CA VAL A 30 -2.59 -35.19 -41.01
C VAL A 30 -2.96 -35.38 -42.49
N GLU A 31 -3.87 -34.59 -43.05
CA GLU A 31 -4.28 -34.72 -44.46
C GLU A 31 -3.82 -33.53 -45.32
N GLY A 32 -2.51 -33.39 -45.45
CA GLY A 32 -1.89 -32.36 -46.29
C GLY A 32 -0.65 -32.89 -46.98
N ASN A 33 -0.83 -33.40 -48.20
CA ASN A 33 0.21 -33.83 -49.14
C ASN A 33 1.44 -32.90 -49.15
N TYR A 34 2.62 -33.39 -48.77
CA TYR A 34 3.88 -32.65 -48.96
C TYR A 34 4.96 -33.50 -49.60
N SER A 35 4.99 -33.45 -50.92
CA SER A 35 6.08 -33.85 -51.78
C SER A 35 7.17 -32.77 -51.81
N PHE A 36 8.44 -33.20 -51.78
CA PHE A 36 9.59 -32.50 -52.38
C PHE A 36 10.02 -31.13 -51.78
N SER A 37 10.64 -31.14 -50.58
CA SER A 37 11.77 -30.24 -50.18
C SER A 37 12.05 -30.37 -48.66
N GLN A 38 12.64 -31.49 -48.22
CA GLN A 38 12.72 -31.84 -46.79
C GLN A 38 14.04 -31.48 -46.05
N ALA A 39 15.05 -30.87 -46.68
CA ALA A 39 16.30 -30.56 -45.98
C ALA A 39 16.31 -29.20 -45.25
N ALA A 40 15.85 -28.13 -45.90
CA ALA A 40 15.99 -26.76 -45.39
C ALA A 40 14.98 -26.38 -44.28
N THR A 41 13.84 -27.07 -44.22
CA THR A 41 12.78 -26.88 -43.22
C THR A 41 13.09 -27.59 -41.91
N MET A 42 13.71 -28.76 -41.97
CA MET A 42 14.19 -29.51 -40.79
C MET A 42 15.24 -28.72 -40.00
N GLU A 43 16.23 -28.11 -40.65
CA GLU A 43 17.25 -27.29 -39.96
C GLU A 43 16.63 -26.09 -39.23
N ARG A 44 15.68 -25.39 -39.87
CA ARG A 44 15.02 -24.23 -39.26
C ARG A 44 14.15 -24.62 -38.07
N ILE A 45 13.48 -25.77 -38.15
CA ILE A 45 12.70 -26.32 -37.03
C ILE A 45 13.64 -26.74 -35.89
N LEU A 46 14.76 -27.41 -36.19
CA LEU A 46 15.75 -27.80 -35.17
C LEU A 46 16.34 -26.58 -34.46
N LEU A 47 16.66 -25.51 -35.20
CA LEU A 47 17.18 -24.26 -34.63
C LEU A 47 16.14 -23.55 -33.74
N PHE A 48 14.87 -23.54 -34.15
CA PHE A 48 13.78 -22.98 -33.34
C PHE A 48 13.53 -23.78 -32.06
N VAL A 49 13.52 -25.11 -32.15
CA VAL A 49 13.35 -26.00 -30.99
C VAL A 49 14.56 -25.87 -30.05
N SER A 50 15.78 -25.81 -30.60
CA SER A 50 16.99 -25.57 -29.81
C SER A 50 16.98 -24.22 -29.10
N SER A 51 16.54 -23.13 -29.76
CA SER A 51 16.45 -21.82 -29.12
C SER A 51 15.39 -21.81 -28.01
N LEU A 52 14.25 -22.47 -28.21
CA LEU A 52 13.20 -22.61 -27.19
C LEU A 52 13.69 -23.43 -25.97
N LEU A 53 14.40 -24.54 -26.21
CA LEU A 53 15.01 -25.34 -25.14
C LEU A 53 16.09 -24.54 -24.38
N THR A 54 16.87 -23.69 -25.07
CA THR A 54 17.89 -22.85 -24.42
C THR A 54 17.24 -21.80 -23.52
N VAL A 55 16.14 -21.16 -23.96
CA VAL A 55 15.38 -20.20 -23.14
C VAL A 55 14.72 -20.85 -21.92
N CYS A 56 14.28 -22.11 -22.04
CA CYS A 56 13.72 -22.86 -20.91
C CYS A 56 14.77 -23.27 -19.87
N LEU A 57 16.02 -23.48 -20.28
CA LEU A 57 17.10 -23.90 -19.38
C LEU A 57 17.84 -22.72 -18.71
N THR A 58 17.66 -21.48 -19.20
CA THR A 58 18.38 -20.30 -18.68
C THR A 58 17.54 -19.39 -17.76
N GLN A 59 16.43 -19.86 -17.21
CA GLN A 59 15.74 -19.09 -16.16
C GLN A 59 16.31 -19.48 -14.78
N GLU A 60 17.41 -18.82 -14.39
CA GLU A 60 17.72 -18.72 -12.97
C GLU A 60 16.64 -17.85 -12.30
N ILE A 61 15.63 -18.51 -11.74
CA ILE A 61 14.73 -17.86 -10.79
C ILE A 61 15.50 -17.75 -9.47
N ALA A 62 16.31 -16.71 -9.34
CA ALA A 62 16.97 -16.38 -8.08
C ALA A 62 15.91 -15.80 -7.11
N PHE A 63 15.45 -16.63 -6.19
CA PHE A 63 14.73 -16.15 -5.00
C PHE A 63 15.74 -15.56 -4.02
N PRO A 64 15.45 -14.42 -3.36
CA PRO A 64 16.34 -13.89 -2.33
C PRO A 64 16.51 -14.96 -1.24
N GLY A 65 17.77 -15.27 -0.95
CA GLY A 65 18.14 -16.26 0.06
C GLY A 65 17.59 -15.88 1.42
N ILE A 66 16.89 -16.82 2.05
CA ILE A 66 16.71 -16.82 3.51
C ILE A 66 18.10 -16.93 4.13
N ASP A 67 18.46 -15.98 5.01
CA ASP A 67 19.74 -16.01 5.72
C ASP A 67 19.89 -17.35 6.48
N GLU A 68 20.98 -18.07 6.24
CA GLU A 68 21.26 -19.41 6.81
C GLU A 68 21.48 -19.44 8.34
N ASN A 69 21.07 -18.38 9.05
CA ASN A 69 21.13 -18.30 10.51
C ASN A 69 19.77 -18.51 11.20
N GLU A 70 18.68 -18.79 10.46
CA GLU A 70 17.40 -19.13 11.07
C GLU A 70 17.41 -20.59 11.56
N LYS A 71 17.34 -20.74 12.89
CA LYS A 71 17.25 -22.04 13.56
C LYS A 71 15.94 -22.73 13.16
N PRO A 72 15.95 -24.05 12.89
CA PRO A 72 14.72 -24.80 12.62
C PRO A 72 13.91 -24.90 13.92
N GLY A 73 12.72 -24.29 13.96
CA GLY A 73 11.76 -24.44 15.05
C GLY A 73 11.27 -23.15 15.69
N GLU A 74 11.76 -21.99 15.27
CA GLU A 74 11.13 -20.71 15.59
C GLU A 74 10.05 -20.46 14.52
N GLU A 75 8.78 -20.30 14.93
CA GLU A 75 7.76 -19.74 14.02
C GLU A 75 8.36 -18.49 13.36
N PRO A 76 8.03 -18.17 12.09
CA PRO A 76 8.55 -16.98 11.42
C PRO A 76 7.94 -15.75 12.11
N HIS A 77 8.50 -15.39 13.26
CA HIS A 77 8.28 -14.13 13.91
C HIS A 77 8.84 -13.12 12.94
N ARG A 78 7.95 -12.58 12.10
CA ARG A 78 8.21 -11.47 11.21
C ARG A 78 9.09 -10.49 11.97
N LEU A 79 10.30 -10.26 11.51
CA LEU A 79 11.28 -9.42 12.21
C LEU A 79 10.82 -7.94 12.29
N SER A 80 9.69 -7.61 11.66
CA SER A 80 8.91 -6.38 11.81
C SER A 80 8.06 -6.31 13.09
N ASP A 81 7.82 -7.41 13.80
CA ASP A 81 6.84 -7.51 14.91
C ASP A 81 7.24 -6.75 16.19
N ARG A 82 8.43 -6.15 16.22
CA ARG A 82 8.90 -5.29 17.33
C ARG A 82 9.30 -3.87 16.91
N ARG A 83 9.21 -3.52 15.62
CA ARG A 83 9.58 -2.19 15.12
C ARG A 83 8.32 -1.33 14.97
N ILE A 84 8.30 -0.16 15.60
CA ILE A 84 7.18 0.78 15.50
C ILE A 84 7.42 1.83 14.41
N PRO A 85 6.36 2.40 13.81
CA PRO A 85 6.51 3.51 12.88
C PRO A 85 7.16 4.74 13.55
N LEU A 86 8.09 5.39 12.85
CA LEU A 86 8.85 6.51 13.37
C LEU A 86 8.59 7.81 12.61
N MET A 87 8.38 8.89 13.34
CA MET A 87 8.42 10.25 12.78
C MET A 87 9.85 10.80 12.93
N ILE A 88 10.58 10.89 11.82
CA ILE A 88 11.92 11.49 11.77
C ILE A 88 11.87 12.69 10.81
N PRO A 89 12.10 13.92 11.32
CA PRO A 89 12.09 15.11 10.48
C PRO A 89 13.06 15.00 9.29
N GLY A 90 12.55 15.22 8.08
CA GLY A 90 13.33 15.20 6.84
C GLY A 90 13.66 13.81 6.29
N ALA A 91 13.30 12.72 6.99
CA ALA A 91 13.53 11.36 6.50
C ALA A 91 12.48 10.91 5.49
N CYS A 92 11.22 11.30 5.70
CA CYS A 92 10.12 11.07 4.76
C CYS A 92 9.47 12.38 4.31
N PRO A 93 8.77 12.36 3.14
CA PRO A 93 7.91 13.45 2.72
C PRO A 93 6.84 13.84 3.77
N PRO A 94 6.20 15.01 3.63
CA PRO A 94 5.11 15.41 4.51
C PRO A 94 4.01 14.36 4.62
N ASN A 95 3.43 14.22 5.82
CA ASN A 95 2.35 13.28 6.15
C ASN A 95 2.71 11.79 6.01
N GLN A 96 4.00 11.46 5.99
CA GLN A 96 4.52 10.09 5.96
C GLN A 96 5.34 9.77 7.21
N LEU A 97 5.40 8.49 7.55
CA LEU A 97 6.23 7.94 8.64
C LEU A 97 7.19 6.89 8.07
N LEU A 98 8.29 6.65 8.78
CA LEU A 98 9.16 5.50 8.53
C LEU A 98 8.48 4.25 9.08
N TYR A 99 8.10 3.34 8.18
CA TYR A 99 7.62 2.01 8.51
C TYR A 99 8.74 0.98 8.37
N PRO A 100 8.78 -0.06 9.20
CA PRO A 100 9.72 -1.16 9.04
C PRO A 100 9.39 -1.96 7.78
N GLY A 101 10.36 -2.13 6.89
CA GLY A 101 10.22 -2.99 5.72
C GLY A 101 10.35 -4.47 6.04
N ASP A 102 10.28 -5.31 5.01
CA ASP A 102 10.28 -6.78 5.15
C ASP A 102 11.61 -7.34 5.69
N GLN A 103 12.71 -6.61 5.45
CA GLN A 103 14.03 -6.98 5.93
C GLN A 103 14.36 -6.30 7.28
N LYS A 104 15.26 -6.91 8.06
CA LYS A 104 15.68 -6.47 9.41
C LYS A 104 16.00 -4.98 9.53
N HIS A 105 16.62 -4.44 8.49
CA HIS A 105 17.14 -3.07 8.46
C HIS A 105 16.48 -2.20 7.38
N ASP A 106 15.48 -2.73 6.70
CA ASP A 106 14.74 -1.98 5.69
C ASP A 106 13.71 -1.07 6.36
N TRP A 107 13.57 0.13 5.80
CA TRP A 107 12.65 1.16 6.23
C TRP A 107 12.06 1.85 5.01
N ILE A 108 10.74 1.96 4.97
CA ILE A 108 10.00 2.55 3.88
C ILE A 108 9.17 3.73 4.38
N CYS A 109 9.02 4.76 3.56
CA CYS A 109 8.09 5.84 3.84
C CYS A 109 6.68 5.43 3.40
N ASP A 110 5.72 5.53 4.31
CA ASP A 110 4.30 5.30 4.00
C ASP A 110 3.43 6.35 4.71
N CYS A 111 2.19 6.52 4.24
CA CYS A 111 1.25 7.49 4.79
C CYS A 111 1.01 7.24 6.28
N GLY A 112 0.98 8.33 7.05
CA GLY A 112 0.64 8.27 8.47
C GLY A 112 -0.82 7.82 8.70
N PRO A 113 -1.19 7.46 9.93
CA PRO A 113 -2.55 7.08 10.31
C PRO A 113 -3.59 8.11 9.84
N GLY A 114 -4.63 7.64 9.12
CA GLY A 114 -5.70 8.49 8.61
C GLY A 114 -5.34 9.32 7.36
N TYR A 115 -4.17 9.09 6.75
CA TYR A 115 -3.77 9.68 5.47
C TYR A 115 -3.82 8.65 4.35
N LEU A 116 -4.22 9.09 3.16
CA LEU A 116 -4.38 8.30 1.95
C LEU A 116 -3.34 8.74 0.92
N PHE A 117 -2.66 7.77 0.31
CA PHE A 117 -1.75 8.02 -0.80
C PHE A 117 -2.54 8.35 -2.07
N TYR A 118 -2.33 9.54 -2.65
CA TYR A 118 -2.98 9.98 -3.88
C TYR A 118 -1.99 9.98 -5.05
N PRO A 119 -1.98 8.94 -5.91
CA PRO A 119 -0.94 8.76 -6.94
C PRO A 119 -0.74 9.94 -7.89
N PRO A 120 -1.79 10.67 -8.35
CA PRO A 120 -1.59 11.80 -9.27
C PRO A 120 -0.77 12.96 -8.68
N LYS A 121 -0.67 13.07 -7.35
CA LYS A 121 0.13 14.09 -6.65
C LYS A 121 1.33 13.52 -5.92
N ASP A 122 1.54 12.20 -5.98
CA ASP A 122 2.64 11.50 -5.32
C ASP A 122 2.79 11.91 -3.84
N GLY A 123 1.70 11.83 -3.09
CA GLY A 123 1.68 12.35 -1.72
C GLY A 123 0.54 11.80 -0.87
N CYS A 124 0.65 12.01 0.44
CA CYS A 124 -0.31 11.55 1.44
C CYS A 124 -1.20 12.71 1.91
N PHE A 125 -2.51 12.49 1.86
CA PHE A 125 -3.52 13.49 2.16
C PHE A 125 -4.53 12.95 3.16
N LYS A 126 -4.96 13.79 4.11
CA LYS A 126 -5.85 13.37 5.19
C LYS A 126 -7.21 12.95 4.62
N ALA A 127 -7.70 11.78 5.03
CA ALA A 127 -9.01 11.30 4.63
C ALA A 127 -10.12 12.26 5.10
N TYR A 128 -11.17 12.39 4.29
CA TYR A 128 -12.31 13.29 4.47
C TYR A 128 -11.95 14.79 4.57
N MET A 129 -10.76 15.17 4.11
CA MET A 129 -10.38 16.57 3.90
C MET A 129 -10.30 16.85 2.41
N GLN A 130 -10.34 18.13 2.03
CA GLN A 130 -10.25 18.56 0.63
C GLN A 130 -8.99 18.01 -0.06
N GLY A 131 -7.82 18.18 0.57
CA GLY A 131 -6.56 17.65 0.05
C GLY A 131 -6.32 18.03 -1.43
N PRO A 132 -6.12 17.05 -2.34
CA PRO A 132 -5.88 17.29 -3.75
C PRO A 132 -7.17 17.47 -4.57
N CYS A 133 -8.35 17.35 -3.95
CA CYS A 133 -9.64 17.41 -4.61
C CYS A 133 -10.08 18.86 -4.86
N ASN A 134 -11.12 19.04 -5.69
CA ASN A 134 -11.64 20.37 -5.97
C ASN A 134 -12.37 20.96 -4.75
N SER A 135 -12.71 22.24 -4.84
CA SER A 135 -13.53 22.88 -3.81
C SER A 135 -14.85 22.11 -3.62
N GLN A 136 -15.27 21.93 -2.37
CA GLN A 136 -16.45 21.16 -1.96
C GLN A 136 -16.37 19.65 -2.23
N GLU A 137 -15.18 19.12 -2.51
CA GLU A 137 -14.90 17.70 -2.52
C GLU A 137 -14.00 17.33 -1.34
N TYR A 138 -13.99 16.06 -0.97
CA TYR A 138 -12.99 15.51 -0.05
C TYR A 138 -12.46 14.18 -0.59
N LEU A 139 -11.30 13.77 -0.10
CA LEU A 139 -10.67 12.51 -0.45
C LEU A 139 -11.20 11.37 0.44
N VAL A 140 -11.65 10.27 -0.17
CA VAL A 140 -12.04 9.04 0.55
C VAL A 140 -11.37 7.82 -0.05
N LEU A 141 -11.28 6.75 0.73
CA LEU A 141 -11.05 5.41 0.22
C LEU A 141 -12.38 4.65 0.28
N PRO A 142 -13.08 4.46 -0.86
CA PRO A 142 -14.33 3.70 -0.85
C PRO A 142 -14.11 2.27 -0.36
N ARG A 143 -15.14 1.68 0.26
CA ARG A 143 -15.04 0.29 0.73
C ARG A 143 -14.74 -0.65 -0.43
N ASN A 144 -13.80 -1.57 -0.20
CA ASN A 144 -13.34 -2.55 -1.19
C ASN A 144 -12.60 -1.94 -2.40
N GLU A 145 -12.21 -0.67 -2.33
CA GLU A 145 -11.33 -0.06 -3.32
C GLU A 145 -9.90 0.05 -2.77
N VAL A 146 -8.94 0.07 -3.69
CA VAL A 146 -7.51 0.21 -3.38
C VAL A 146 -7.02 1.63 -3.65
N LEU A 147 -7.75 2.38 -4.47
CA LEU A 147 -7.39 3.74 -4.86
C LEU A 147 -8.35 4.74 -4.23
N PRO A 148 -7.85 5.84 -3.66
CA PRO A 148 -8.72 6.86 -3.13
C PRO A 148 -9.34 7.70 -4.24
N ALA A 149 -10.55 8.19 -3.98
CA ALA A 149 -11.35 8.97 -4.90
C ALA A 149 -11.75 10.32 -4.27
N CYS A 150 -11.83 11.34 -5.11
CA CYS A 150 -12.44 12.61 -4.74
C CYS A 150 -13.96 12.50 -4.91
N ILE A 151 -14.70 12.75 -3.83
CA ILE A 151 -16.16 12.75 -3.88
C ILE A 151 -16.71 14.05 -3.33
N ARG A 152 -17.92 14.40 -3.77
CA ARG A 152 -18.59 15.62 -3.35
C ARG A 152 -18.90 15.58 -1.86
N ASN A 153 -18.49 16.62 -1.14
CA ASN A 153 -18.85 16.82 0.25
C ASN A 153 -20.28 17.39 0.34
N PRO A 154 -21.26 16.63 0.89
CA PRO A 154 -22.63 17.12 1.05
C PRO A 154 -22.75 18.33 2.00
N CYS A 155 -21.80 18.51 2.92
CA CYS A 155 -21.77 19.62 3.87
C CYS A 155 -21.14 20.89 3.28
N LYS A 156 -20.55 20.81 2.08
CA LYS A 156 -19.94 21.94 1.32
C LYS A 156 -18.86 22.75 2.07
N ARG A 157 -18.33 22.22 3.18
CA ARG A 157 -17.30 22.87 4.01
C ARG A 157 -16.22 21.84 4.34
N ASP A 158 -14.96 22.20 4.09
CA ASP A 158 -13.82 21.34 4.43
C ASP A 158 -13.74 21.07 5.94
N GLY A 159 -13.31 19.88 6.32
CA GLY A 159 -13.29 19.42 7.71
C GLY A 159 -14.67 19.10 8.31
N VAL A 160 -15.76 19.23 7.54
CA VAL A 160 -17.12 18.88 7.98
C VAL A 160 -17.66 17.77 7.09
N VAL A 161 -18.08 16.68 7.71
CA VAL A 161 -18.51 15.46 7.03
C VAL A 161 -19.93 15.08 7.43
N ARG A 162 -20.63 14.38 6.53
CA ARG A 162 -21.96 13.87 6.82
C ARG A 162 -21.87 12.54 7.54
N TYR A 163 -22.50 12.45 8.69
CA TYR A 163 -22.60 11.24 9.52
C TYR A 163 -24.00 11.16 10.11
N ASN A 164 -24.65 9.99 9.99
CA ASN A 164 -26.05 9.77 10.39
C ASN A 164 -27.02 10.88 9.92
N GLY A 165 -26.85 11.33 8.68
CA GLY A 165 -27.72 12.33 8.06
C GLY A 165 -27.41 13.79 8.41
N LYS A 166 -26.61 14.07 9.45
CA LYS A 166 -26.21 15.42 9.87
C LYS A 166 -24.73 15.70 9.55
N CYS A 167 -24.35 16.97 9.57
CA CYS A 167 -22.99 17.41 9.31
C CYS A 167 -22.25 17.65 10.64
N TYR A 168 -21.06 17.07 10.78
CA TYR A 168 -20.23 17.16 11.98
C TYR A 168 -18.79 17.50 11.61
N GLU A 169 -18.13 18.27 12.48
CA GLU A 169 -16.73 18.65 12.27
C GLU A 169 -15.80 17.56 12.79
N LEU A 170 -14.82 17.18 11.98
CA LEU A 170 -13.80 16.21 12.36
C LEU A 170 -12.90 16.78 13.47
N GLY A 171 -12.48 15.93 14.39
CA GLY A 171 -11.59 16.30 15.49
C GLY A 171 -12.28 16.96 16.68
N LYS A 172 -13.62 17.07 16.69
CA LYS A 172 -14.38 17.61 17.82
C LYS A 172 -14.89 16.50 18.75
N THR A 173 -14.92 16.83 20.04
CA THR A 173 -15.61 16.05 21.08
C THR A 173 -17.06 16.48 21.21
N GLY A 174 -17.89 15.64 21.84
CA GLY A 174 -19.33 15.84 21.90
C GLY A 174 -20.03 15.32 20.65
N GLU A 175 -21.22 15.83 20.33
CA GLU A 175 -22.05 15.28 19.25
C GLU A 175 -21.30 15.20 17.90
N PRO A 176 -21.30 14.04 17.21
CA PRO A 176 -22.19 12.88 17.38
C PRO A 176 -21.74 11.87 18.45
N CYS A 177 -20.57 12.08 19.04
CA CYS A 177 -20.02 11.23 20.07
C CYS A 177 -20.60 11.57 21.43
N LYS A 178 -20.54 10.62 22.35
CA LYS A 178 -20.84 10.90 23.75
C LYS A 178 -19.87 11.97 24.28
N PRO A 179 -20.24 12.68 25.35
CA PRO A 179 -19.30 13.53 26.09
C PRO A 179 -18.11 12.71 26.61
N ALA A 180 -16.92 13.31 26.67
CA ALA A 180 -15.70 12.63 27.13
C ALA A 180 -15.83 12.07 28.57
N ASN A 181 -16.60 12.73 29.44
CA ASN A 181 -16.90 12.30 30.80
C ASN A 181 -17.80 11.05 30.87
N GLU A 182 -18.43 10.64 29.78
CA GLU A 182 -19.28 9.45 29.67
C GLU A 182 -18.61 8.33 28.86
N GLY A 183 -17.27 8.37 28.74
CA GLY A 183 -16.53 7.45 27.87
C GLY A 183 -16.69 7.77 26.38
N GLY A 184 -17.07 9.01 26.06
CA GLY A 184 -17.16 9.48 24.70
C GLY A 184 -15.81 9.79 24.07
N GLY A 185 -15.82 9.90 22.74
CA GLY A 185 -14.64 10.05 21.91
C GLY A 185 -14.58 11.34 21.11
N VAL A 186 -13.55 11.44 20.28
CA VAL A 186 -13.40 12.44 19.24
C VAL A 186 -14.02 11.91 17.96
N PHE A 187 -14.88 12.69 17.31
CA PHE A 187 -15.41 12.30 16.00
C PHE A 187 -14.30 12.38 14.95
N GLY A 188 -13.98 11.26 14.32
CA GLY A 188 -12.80 11.15 13.47
C GLY A 188 -12.87 10.00 12.47
N VAL A 189 -11.72 9.74 11.84
CA VAL A 189 -11.56 8.69 10.84
C VAL A 189 -10.74 7.56 11.45
N ASN A 190 -11.24 6.32 11.37
CA ASN A 190 -10.49 5.14 11.75
C ASN A 190 -9.23 5.00 10.87
N ALA A 191 -8.05 4.89 11.47
CA ALA A 191 -6.79 4.84 10.72
C ALA A 191 -6.62 3.59 9.84
N THR A 192 -7.33 2.49 10.18
CA THR A 192 -7.21 1.21 9.49
C THR A 192 -8.32 1.04 8.45
N THR A 193 -9.56 1.37 8.80
CA THR A 193 -10.71 1.14 7.90
C THR A 193 -11.08 2.38 7.07
N PHE A 194 -10.56 3.55 7.43
CA PHE A 194 -10.97 4.85 6.87
C PHE A 194 -12.48 5.13 6.98
N ASP A 195 -13.17 4.49 7.92
CA ASP A 195 -14.56 4.79 8.24
C ASP A 195 -14.66 5.94 9.26
N LEU A 196 -15.77 6.69 9.20
CA LEU A 196 -16.11 7.71 10.20
C LEU A 196 -16.61 7.04 11.48
N GLN A 197 -16.01 7.38 12.61
CA GLN A 197 -16.39 6.82 13.91
C GLN A 197 -16.08 7.78 15.07
N CYS A 198 -16.59 7.43 16.25
CA CYS A 198 -16.16 8.06 17.49
C CYS A 198 -14.91 7.35 18.00
N LEU A 199 -13.78 8.01 17.85
CA LEU A 199 -12.48 7.55 18.29
C LEU A 199 -12.35 7.77 19.79
N GLU A 200 -12.20 6.70 20.56
CA GLU A 200 -11.81 6.83 21.95
C GLU A 200 -10.42 7.47 22.03
N GLY A 201 -10.06 8.09 23.16
CA GLY A 201 -8.84 8.89 23.35
C GLY A 201 -7.49 8.19 23.09
N GLY A 202 -7.49 6.99 22.52
CA GLY A 202 -6.36 6.24 21.97
C GLY A 202 -6.03 6.51 20.49
N ASP A 203 -7.02 6.86 19.66
CA ASP A 203 -6.87 6.65 18.21
C ASP A 203 -6.42 7.87 17.40
N SER A 204 -6.45 9.07 17.99
CA SER A 204 -6.00 10.26 17.26
C SER A 204 -4.47 10.43 17.29
N LEU A 205 -3.78 10.07 18.39
CA LEU A 205 -2.33 10.35 18.55
C LEU A 205 -1.60 9.52 19.63
N SER A 206 -2.11 8.37 20.10
CA SER A 206 -1.52 7.72 21.29
C SER A 206 -0.24 6.92 21.05
N LEU A 207 0.33 6.95 19.83
CA LEU A 207 1.71 6.49 19.62
C LEU A 207 2.76 7.55 19.95
N ILE A 208 2.38 8.78 20.32
CA ILE A 208 3.36 9.78 20.73
C ILE A 208 2.92 10.60 21.93
N ASN A 209 3.20 10.06 23.12
CA ASN A 209 3.38 10.86 24.33
C ASN A 209 4.59 11.78 24.15
N PHE A 210 4.41 12.92 23.49
CA PHE A 210 5.38 14.01 23.55
C PHE A 210 5.14 14.82 24.83
N PRO A 211 6.01 14.78 25.86
CA PRO A 211 5.94 15.74 26.94
C PRO A 211 6.09 17.15 26.36
N PRO A 212 5.21 18.09 26.74
CA PRO A 212 5.19 19.43 26.18
C PRO A 212 6.38 20.21 26.74
N ASN A 213 7.20 20.71 25.83
CA ASN A 213 8.25 21.72 26.01
C ASN A 213 9.48 21.32 26.84
N CYS A 214 10.65 21.38 26.18
CA CYS A 214 11.94 21.40 26.86
C CYS A 214 12.19 22.79 27.45
N PRO A 215 12.88 22.90 28.60
CA PRO A 215 13.33 24.18 29.13
C PRO A 215 14.24 24.92 28.13
N LYS A 216 14.24 26.26 28.20
CA LYS A 216 15.12 27.10 27.36
C LYS A 216 16.59 26.68 27.56
N GLY A 217 17.32 26.48 26.46
CA GLY A 217 18.70 25.97 26.48
C GLY A 217 18.84 24.45 26.37
N SER A 218 17.75 23.73 26.05
CA SER A 218 17.78 22.27 25.83
C SER A 218 17.19 21.88 24.47
N ARG A 219 17.81 20.90 23.81
CA ARG A 219 17.37 20.28 22.56
C ARG A 219 16.75 18.91 22.82
N ARG A 220 15.68 18.57 22.08
CA ARG A 220 15.03 17.25 22.16
C ARG A 220 15.89 16.18 21.48
N SER A 221 16.15 15.08 22.17
CA SER A 221 16.83 13.88 21.65
C SER A 221 16.09 12.63 22.15
N ALA A 222 15.46 11.87 21.25
CA ALA A 222 14.76 10.62 21.54
C ALA A 222 13.88 10.71 22.81
N SER A 223 12.85 11.56 22.74
CA SER A 223 11.87 11.90 23.80
C SER A 223 12.42 12.50 25.11
N ARG A 224 13.73 12.69 25.26
CA ARG A 224 14.35 13.42 26.40
C ARG A 224 14.86 14.80 25.98
N CYS A 225 14.90 15.74 26.92
CA CYS A 225 15.55 17.03 26.74
C CYS A 225 17.01 16.92 27.16
N ARG A 226 17.95 17.29 26.28
CA ARG A 226 19.38 17.38 26.59
C ARG A 226 19.83 18.84 26.58
N PRO A 227 20.72 19.27 27.49
CA PRO A 227 21.33 20.60 27.40
C PRO A 227 22.08 20.73 26.07
N GLU A 228 21.94 21.88 25.42
CA GLU A 228 22.77 22.27 24.28
C GLU A 228 24.00 22.98 24.87
N TYR A 229 25.12 22.25 24.97
CA TYR A 229 26.42 22.79 25.40
C TYR A 229 27.16 23.42 24.23
#